data_AF-A0A067FDA8-F1
#
_entry.id   AF-A0A067FDA8-F1
#
_cell.length_a   1.000
_cell.length_b   1.000
_cell.length_c   1.000
_cell.angle_alpha   90.00
_cell.angle_beta   90.00
_cell.angle_gamma   90.00
#
_symmetry.space_group_name_H-M   'P 1'
#
loop_
_entity.id
_entity.type
_entity.pdbx_description
1 polymer ?
#
loop_
_entity_poly.entity_id
_entity_poly.type
_entity_poly.pdbx_seq_one_letter_code
_entity_poly.pdbx_strand_id
1 'polypeptide(L)' 'MEQELVELFDAAKKAADSAAIDGVSSGGPEVSRCVDALKRLKSFPVTYDVLVSTQ' A
#
# COMPACT_ATOMS: atom_id res chain seq x y z
N MET A 1 -3.55 -7.66 13.11
CA MET A 1 -4.38 -6.68 12.40
C MET A 1 -3.59 -5.40 12.16
N GLU A 2 -3.04 -4.77 13.20
CA GLU A 2 -2.16 -3.58 13.08
C GLU A 2 -0.88 -3.87 12.29
N GLN A 3 -0.14 -4.93 12.65
CA GLN A 3 1.05 -5.35 11.90
C GLN A 3 0.77 -5.62 10.41
N GLU A 4 -0.34 -6.32 10.12
CA GLU A 4 -0.71 -6.65 8.75
C GLU A 4 -1.07 -5.38 7.95
N LEU A 5 -1.71 -4.40 8.58
CA LEU A 5 -2.01 -3.10 7.98
C LEU A 5 -0.72 -2.33 7.66
N VAL A 6 0.24 -2.30 8.59
CA VAL A 6 1.54 -1.64 8.41
C VAL A 6 2.34 -2.32 7.30
N GLU A 7 2.40 -3.66 7.28
CA GLU A 7 3.08 -4.42 6.22
C GLU A 7 2.47 -4.18 4.84
N LEU A 8 1.13 -4.11 4.74
CA LEU A 8 0.43 -3.81 3.49
C LEU A 8 0.70 -2.38 3.02
N PHE A 9 0.77 -1.42 3.94
CA PHE A 9 1.10 -0.03 3.66
C PHE A 9 2.54 0.12 3.16
N ASP A 10 3.50 -0.54 3.81
CA ASP A 10 4.90 -0.53 3.38
C ASP A 10 5.08 -1.20 2.00
N ALA A 11 4.36 -2.28 1.74
CA ALA A 11 4.36 -2.92 0.42
C ALA A 11 3.80 -1.99 -0.67
N ALA A 12 2.69 -1.29 -0.39
CA ALA A 12 2.12 -0.29 -1.29
C ALA A 12 3.09 0.87 -1.55
N LYS A 13 3.72 1.40 -0.49
CA LYS A 13 4.70 2.48 -0.58
C LYS A 13 5.91 2.09 -1.41
N LYS A 14 6.49 0.91 -1.16
CA LYS A 14 7.65 0.41 -1.92
C LYS A 14 7.34 0.21 -3.40
N ALA A 15 6.15 -0.31 -3.71
CA ALA A 15 5.70 -0.45 -5.09
C ALA A 15 5.47 0.91 -5.77
N ALA A 16 4.89 1.87 -5.04
CA ALA A 16 4.72 3.25 -5.53
C ALA A 16 6.07 3.93 -5.80
N ASP A 17 7.03 3.82 -4.87
CA ASP A 17 8.38 4.35 -5.02
C ASP A 17 9.07 3.71 -6.23
N SER A 18 8.98 2.39 -6.38
CA SER A 18 9.55 1.66 -7.53
C SER A 18 8.93 2.11 -8.85
N ALA A 19 7.61 2.30 -8.89
CA ALA A 19 6.90 2.81 -10.06
C ALA A 19 7.26 4.28 -10.38
N ALA A 20 7.53 5.10 -9.37
CA ALA A 20 7.93 6.50 -9.55
C ALA A 20 9.36 6.62 -10.10
N ILE A 21 10.27 5.74 -9.67
CA ILE A 21 11.67 5.71 -10.14
C ILE A 21 11.78 5.21 -11.57
N ASP A 22 10.96 4.21 -11.95
CA ASP A 22 11.06 3.57 -13.27
C ASP A 22 10.65 4.51 -14.42
N GLY A 23 9.95 5.62 -14.14
CA GLY A 23 9.61 6.67 -15.12
C GLY A 23 8.80 6.20 -16.34
N VAL A 24 8.46 4.92 -16.41
CA VAL A 24 7.98 4.23 -17.61
C VAL A 24 6.58 3.71 -17.35
N SER A 25 5.63 4.37 -18.02
CA SER A 25 4.26 3.94 -18.27
C SER A 25 3.41 3.63 -17.03
N SER A 26 2.27 4.31 -16.96
CA SER A 26 1.15 4.10 -16.03
C SER A 26 0.55 2.67 -16.00
N GLY A 27 1.22 1.67 -16.57
CA GLY A 27 0.80 0.26 -16.63
C GLY A 27 1.92 -0.75 -16.35
N GLY A 28 3.07 -0.34 -15.80
CA GLY A 28 4.13 -1.27 -15.38
C GLY A 28 3.68 -2.23 -14.27
N PRO A 29 4.36 -3.38 -14.09
CA PRO A 29 4.00 -4.39 -13.08
C PRO A 29 4.02 -3.83 -11.65
N GLU A 30 4.87 -2.86 -11.37
CA GLU A 30 4.94 -2.18 -10.07
C GLU A 30 3.74 -1.25 -9.83
N VAL A 31 3.20 -0.61 -10.87
CA VAL A 31 1.94 0.16 -10.79
C VAL A 31 0.77 -0.76 -10.43
N SER A 32 0.67 -1.92 -11.12
CA SER A 32 -0.36 -2.92 -10.82
C SER A 32 -0.25 -3.46 -9.39
N ARG A 33 0.97 -3.75 -8.92
CA ARG A 33 1.23 -4.18 -7.53
C ARG A 33 0.84 -3.12 -6.51
N CYS A 34 1.15 -1.85 -6.76
CA CYS A 34 0.74 -0.74 -5.92
C CYS A 34 -0.79 -0.63 -5.85
N VAL A 35 -1.47 -0.66 -7.00
CA VAL A 35 -2.94 -0.58 -7.07
C VAL A 35 -3.60 -1.75 -6.34
N ASP A 36 -3.07 -2.97 -6.46
CA ASP A 36 -3.64 -4.13 -5.78
C ASP A 36 -3.40 -4.09 -4.26
N ALA A 37 -2.26 -3.60 -3.81
CA ALA A 37 -2.02 -3.34 -2.39
C ALA A 37 -2.99 -2.27 -1.84
N LEU A 38 -3.23 -1.19 -2.58
CA LEU A 38 -4.20 -0.15 -2.21
C LEU A 38 -5.64 -0.67 -2.16
N LYS A 39 -6.04 -1.56 -3.08
CA LYS A 39 -7.36 -2.22 -3.04
C LYS A 39 -7.53 -3.05 -1.77
N ARG A 40 -6.49 -3.78 -1.38
CA ARG A 40 -6.49 -4.59 -0.14
C ARG A 40 -6.54 -3.70 1.11
N LEU A 41 -5.82 -2.58 1.12
CA LEU A 41 -5.92 -1.55 2.17
C LEU A 41 -7.33 -0.98 2.28
N LYS A 42 -8.01 -0.71 1.16
CA LYS A 42 -9.40 -0.22 1.15
C LYS A 42 -10.40 -1.21 1.76
N SER A 43 -10.12 -2.51 1.66
CA SER A 43 -10.95 -3.55 2.29
C SER A 43 -10.65 -3.78 3.77
N PHE A 44 -9.57 -3.19 4.30
CA PHE A 44 -9.26 -3.29 5.72
C PHE A 44 -10.18 -2.37 6.53
N PRO A 45 -10.92 -2.89 7.53
CA PRO A 45 -11.71 -2.07 8.42
C PRO A 45 -10.79 -1.36 9.41
N VAL A 46 -10.28 -0.20 9.00
CA VAL A 46 -9.45 0.66 9.82
C VAL A 46 -10.34 1.43 10.80
N THR A 47 -10.26 1.08 12.09
CA THR A 47 -10.94 1.79 13.18
C THR A 47 -10.01 2.85 13.79
N TYR A 48 -10.57 3.77 14.57
CA TYR A 48 -9.78 4.81 15.26
C TYR A 48 -8.73 4.21 16.20
N ASP A 49 -9.06 3.14 16.91
CA ASP A 49 -8.11 2.43 17.78
C ASP A 49 -6.90 1.90 16.99
N VAL A 50 -7.15 1.28 15.83
CA VAL A 50 -6.08 0.76 14.96
C VAL A 50 -5.21 1.89 14.40
N LEU A 51 -5.80 3.04 14.06
CA LEU A 51 -5.04 4.23 13.60
C LEU A 51 -4.15 4.83 14.69
N VAL A 52 -4.63 4.86 15.93
CA VAL A 52 -3.86 5.40 17.07
C VAL A 52 -2.74 4.44 17.45
N SER A 53 -2.96 3.12 17.40
CA SER A 53 -1.93 2.12 17.69
C SER A 53 -0.83 2.00 16.62
N THR A 54 -1.05 2.55 15.42
CA THR A 54 -0.11 2.45 14.28
C THR A 54 0.65 3.75 13.98
N GLN A 55 0.49 4.78 14.82
CA GLN A 55 1.20 6.07 14.74
C GLN A 55 2.62 6.02 15.34
#